data_AF-A0A0U5FXW0-F1
#
_entry.id   AF-A0A0U5FXW0-F1
#
_cell.length_a   1.000
_cell.length_b   1.000
_cell.length_c   1.000
_cell.angle_alpha   90.00
_cell.angle_beta   90.00
_cell.angle_gamma   90.00
#
_symmetry.space_group_name_H-M   'P 1'
#
loop_
_entity.id
_entity.type
_entity.pdbx_description
1 polymer ?
#
loop_
_entity_poly.entity_id
_entity_poly.type
_entity_poly.pdbx_seq_one_letter_code
_entity_poly.pdbx_strand_id
1 'polypeptide(L)'
;MFATPTKTNTKSIIGTAGTQAILEAIADSGNSVGTVCIGGINASNVQRVLYQSESPRKRLDGAAIVSAIMAAEDPKAAAANLAQLIATPPPFVRNLDASASSDTATLVESVPGIVQKLVQVHPLVHNMINFVVANFVANVTLAIGASPIMSPYGDEAKDLCQFDGALVINMGTLTAQSPPEYLKAIQAYNQRGNPVVYDPVGAGATGIRRGVVKQLMAGGYFDLIKGNEGEIRQVAGSSSVQQRGVDSGPSALDAKAKARLARDLARRERNIVLLTGAVDYLSDGNRVVAVENGHKFLGQVTGTGCALGTVSGCFLATHPTDKFLAVLSALLMYEIAAENAAAKEYVRGPGSFATAFIDELYAIREAALKGNDGWFVGRAKVSEVSLE
;
A
#
# COMPACT_ATOMS: atom_id res chain seq x y z
N MET A 1 -7.98 -1.86 22.35
CA MET A 1 -7.60 -1.75 20.94
C MET A 1 -6.23 -2.34 20.72
N PHE A 2 -5.22 -1.79 21.42
CA PHE A 2 -3.84 -2.24 21.40
C PHE A 2 -3.38 -2.64 22.79
N ALA A 3 -2.16 -3.19 22.91
CA ALA A 3 -1.54 -3.43 24.20
C ALA A 3 -1.48 -2.12 25.00
N THR A 4 -1.70 -2.21 26.31
CA THR A 4 -1.63 -1.06 27.20
C THR A 4 -1.00 -1.47 28.53
N PRO A 5 -0.11 -0.64 29.12
CA PRO A 5 0.42 -0.90 30.44
C PRO A 5 -0.64 -0.79 31.55
N THR A 6 -1.81 -0.20 31.26
CA THR A 6 -2.88 0.03 32.25
C THR A 6 -3.77 -1.20 32.51
N LYS A 7 -3.54 -2.35 31.84
CA LYS A 7 -4.34 -3.57 32.02
C LYS A 7 -3.45 -4.83 32.06
N THR A 8 -3.75 -5.73 32.99
CA THR A 8 -3.02 -7.00 33.19
C THR A 8 -3.44 -8.11 32.22
N ASN A 9 -4.62 -8.02 31.60
CA ASN A 9 -5.09 -8.97 30.59
C ASN A 9 -4.85 -8.43 29.17
N THR A 10 -3.78 -8.87 28.54
CA THR A 10 -3.37 -8.51 27.16
C THR A 10 -3.70 -9.60 26.13
N LYS A 11 -4.41 -10.67 26.52
CA LYS A 11 -4.53 -11.90 25.72
C LYS A 11 -5.37 -11.75 24.44
N SER A 12 -6.20 -10.72 24.32
CA SER A 12 -7.12 -10.54 23.18
C SER A 12 -7.09 -9.11 22.61
N ILE A 13 -5.98 -8.74 21.97
CA ILE A 13 -5.86 -7.50 21.20
C ILE A 13 -6.60 -7.67 19.87
N ILE A 14 -7.66 -6.89 19.67
CA ILE A 14 -8.54 -6.99 18.48
C ILE A 14 -8.14 -6.05 17.33
N GLY A 15 -7.43 -4.95 17.60
CA GLY A 15 -7.04 -3.96 16.58
C GLY A 15 -8.24 -3.26 15.91
N THR A 16 -7.97 -2.54 14.82
CA THR A 16 -8.99 -1.79 14.05
C THR A 16 -9.98 -2.71 13.35
N ALA A 17 -9.49 -3.80 12.74
CA ALA A 17 -10.32 -4.79 12.06
C ALA A 17 -11.32 -5.48 13.00
N GLY A 18 -10.88 -5.90 14.20
CA GLY A 18 -11.79 -6.49 15.18
C GLY A 18 -12.83 -5.50 15.71
N THR A 19 -12.48 -4.21 15.81
CA THR A 19 -13.45 -3.16 16.14
C THR A 19 -14.45 -2.92 15.03
N GLN A 20 -14.02 -2.94 13.77
CA GLN A 20 -14.93 -2.85 12.63
C GLN A 20 -15.97 -3.98 12.65
N ALA A 21 -15.56 -5.22 12.94
CA ALA A 21 -16.49 -6.36 13.07
C ALA A 21 -17.52 -6.16 14.20
N ILE A 22 -17.11 -5.59 15.34
CA ILE A 22 -18.02 -5.28 16.44
C ILE A 22 -19.01 -4.19 16.04
N LEU A 23 -18.54 -3.13 15.35
CA LEU A 23 -19.41 -2.04 14.90
C LEU A 23 -20.44 -2.51 13.87
N GLU A 24 -20.04 -3.40 12.96
CA GLU A 24 -20.95 -4.01 12.00
C GLU A 24 -22.03 -4.84 12.69
N ALA A 25 -21.65 -5.68 13.67
CA ALA A 25 -22.61 -6.46 14.45
C ALA A 25 -23.57 -5.58 15.27
N ILE A 26 -23.11 -4.44 15.79
CA ILE A 26 -23.99 -3.47 16.45
C ILE A 26 -24.96 -2.84 15.44
N ALA A 27 -24.48 -2.48 14.25
CA ALA A 27 -25.33 -1.94 13.19
C ALA A 27 -26.41 -2.94 12.75
N ASP A 28 -26.07 -4.23 12.64
CA ASP A 28 -27.01 -5.31 12.34
C ASP A 28 -28.10 -5.49 13.39
N SER A 29 -27.80 -5.18 14.65
CA SER A 29 -28.78 -5.29 15.74
C SER A 29 -29.92 -4.26 15.65
N GLY A 30 -29.77 -3.23 14.82
CA GLY A 30 -30.72 -2.11 14.70
C GLY A 30 -30.75 -1.16 15.92
N ASN A 31 -29.94 -1.40 16.94
CA ASN A 31 -29.91 -0.58 18.15
C ASN A 31 -29.03 0.67 17.98
N SER A 32 -29.55 1.81 18.43
CA SER A 32 -28.77 3.05 18.52
C SER A 32 -27.97 3.05 19.84
N VAL A 33 -26.76 2.49 19.80
CA VAL A 33 -25.84 2.44 20.94
C VAL A 33 -24.60 3.28 20.65
N GLY A 34 -24.27 4.18 21.56
CA GLY A 34 -23.01 4.95 21.52
C GLY A 34 -21.80 4.04 21.72
N THR A 35 -20.73 4.27 20.97
CA THR A 35 -19.56 3.41 20.89
C THR A 35 -18.28 4.20 21.04
N VAL A 36 -17.43 3.76 21.96
CA VAL A 36 -16.09 4.32 22.16
C VAL A 36 -15.04 3.22 22.10
N CYS A 37 -13.89 3.53 21.51
CA CYS A 37 -12.74 2.62 21.54
C CYS A 37 -11.88 2.90 22.77
N ILE A 38 -11.27 1.86 23.36
CA ILE A 38 -10.41 1.99 24.55
C ILE A 38 -9.20 1.06 24.49
N GLY A 39 -8.10 1.49 25.11
CA GLY A 39 -6.91 0.67 25.40
C GLY A 39 -5.80 0.82 24.36
N GLY A 40 -4.69 1.43 24.79
CA GLY A 40 -3.51 1.68 23.96
C GLY A 40 -3.68 2.82 22.95
N ILE A 41 -4.66 3.70 23.17
CA ILE A 41 -4.94 4.86 22.30
C ILE A 41 -4.18 6.07 22.82
N ASN A 42 -3.53 6.79 21.91
CA ASN A 42 -2.74 7.99 22.19
C ASN A 42 -2.67 8.89 20.93
N ALA A 43 -1.91 9.99 21.01
CA ALA A 43 -1.80 10.96 19.93
C ALA A 43 -1.21 10.39 18.63
N SER A 44 -0.41 9.32 18.67
CA SER A 44 0.19 8.75 17.45
C SER A 44 -0.75 7.83 16.68
N ASN A 45 -1.86 7.36 17.29
CA ASN A 45 -2.75 6.40 16.65
C ASN A 45 -4.24 6.76 16.64
N VAL A 46 -4.69 7.75 17.43
CA VAL A 46 -6.13 8.03 17.61
C VAL A 46 -6.86 8.30 16.29
N GLN A 47 -6.28 9.10 15.39
CA GLN A 47 -6.92 9.40 14.10
C GLN A 47 -7.03 8.17 13.21
N ARG A 48 -5.98 7.34 13.17
CA ARG A 48 -5.99 6.08 12.42
C ARG A 48 -7.00 5.10 12.99
N VAL A 49 -7.12 5.01 14.31
CA VAL A 49 -8.12 4.17 14.97
C VAL A 49 -9.53 4.59 14.56
N LEU A 50 -9.84 5.89 14.68
CA LEU A 50 -11.17 6.39 14.31
C LEU A 50 -11.47 6.15 12.83
N TYR A 51 -10.47 6.34 11.96
CA TYR A 51 -10.61 6.15 10.52
C TYR A 51 -10.76 4.67 10.11
N GLN A 52 -9.81 3.81 10.47
CA GLN A 52 -9.78 2.40 10.03
C GLN A 52 -10.75 1.50 10.80
N SER A 53 -11.29 1.92 11.95
CA SER A 53 -12.31 1.13 12.65
C SER A 53 -13.71 1.34 12.07
N GLU A 54 -13.97 2.38 11.28
CA GLU A 54 -15.29 2.63 10.73
C GLU A 54 -15.76 1.48 9.82
N SER A 55 -16.99 1.02 10.06
CA SER A 55 -17.70 0.09 9.18
C SER A 55 -18.64 0.86 8.23
N PRO A 56 -19.10 0.26 7.12
CA PRO A 56 -19.99 0.94 6.17
C PRO A 56 -21.25 1.54 6.80
N ARG A 57 -21.72 0.97 7.92
CA ARG A 57 -22.99 1.36 8.57
C ARG A 57 -22.81 2.00 9.93
N LYS A 58 -21.62 1.92 10.54
CA LYS A 58 -21.38 2.49 11.87
C LYS A 58 -19.92 2.91 12.08
N ARG A 59 -19.76 4.08 12.68
CA ARG A 59 -18.47 4.61 13.16
C ARG A 59 -18.43 4.70 14.68
N LEU A 60 -17.23 4.86 15.21
CA LEU A 60 -17.02 5.20 16.62
C LEU A 60 -17.52 6.63 16.91
N ASP A 61 -18.16 6.80 18.05
CA ASP A 61 -18.62 8.11 18.56
C ASP A 61 -17.51 8.86 19.31
N GLY A 62 -16.45 8.15 19.71
CA GLY A 62 -15.28 8.76 20.34
C GLY A 62 -14.21 7.75 20.76
N ALA A 63 -13.20 8.25 21.48
CA ALA A 63 -12.12 7.45 22.04
C ALA A 63 -11.97 7.70 23.54
N ALA A 64 -11.87 6.62 24.32
CA ALA A 64 -11.58 6.67 25.74
C ALA A 64 -10.07 6.54 25.97
N ILE A 65 -9.47 7.59 26.53
CA ILE A 65 -8.01 7.75 26.66
C ILE A 65 -7.65 7.96 28.14
N VAL A 66 -6.69 7.18 28.63
CA VAL A 66 -6.29 7.19 30.06
C VAL A 66 -4.84 7.62 30.23
N SER A 67 -3.87 6.72 30.00
CA SER A 67 -2.46 6.98 30.30
C SER A 67 -1.87 8.16 29.52
N ALA A 68 -2.31 8.38 28.27
CA ALA A 68 -1.81 9.48 27.45
C ALA A 68 -2.22 10.87 27.97
N ILE A 69 -3.19 10.96 28.90
CA ILE A 69 -3.57 12.20 29.59
C ILE A 69 -3.09 12.16 31.03
N MET A 70 -3.45 11.10 31.77
CA MET A 70 -3.22 11.01 33.21
C MET A 70 -1.74 10.89 33.61
N ALA A 71 -0.89 10.38 32.72
CA ALA A 71 0.55 10.25 32.95
C ALA A 71 1.37 11.30 32.17
N ALA A 72 0.71 12.27 31.52
CA ALA A 72 1.42 13.35 30.84
C ALA A 72 1.95 14.37 31.85
N GLU A 73 3.11 14.98 31.56
CA GLU A 73 3.67 16.07 32.36
C GLU A 73 2.72 17.28 32.41
N ASP A 74 2.03 17.56 31.29
CA ASP A 74 0.96 18.54 31.20
C ASP A 74 -0.34 17.87 30.66
N PRO A 75 -1.23 17.40 31.56
CA PRO A 75 -2.49 16.77 31.17
C PRO A 75 -3.43 17.69 30.38
N LYS A 76 -3.39 19.01 30.61
CA LYS A 76 -4.25 19.96 29.91
C LYS A 76 -3.81 20.08 28.45
N ALA A 77 -2.51 20.24 28.21
CA ALA A 77 -1.96 20.29 26.86
C ALA A 77 -2.18 18.96 26.12
N ALA A 78 -1.95 17.81 26.79
CA ALA A 78 -2.18 16.49 26.21
C ALA A 78 -3.65 16.29 25.80
N ALA A 79 -4.59 16.67 26.67
CA ALA A 79 -6.02 16.59 26.37
C ALA A 79 -6.43 17.51 25.21
N ALA A 80 -5.92 18.75 25.17
CA ALA A 80 -6.20 19.70 24.08
C ALA A 80 -5.71 19.19 22.72
N ASN A 81 -4.48 18.65 22.67
CA ASN A 81 -3.93 18.04 21.46
C ASN A 81 -4.79 16.85 20.98
N LEU A 82 -5.15 15.94 21.90
CA LEU A 82 -6.01 14.80 21.56
C LEU A 82 -7.38 15.23 21.04
N ALA A 83 -7.99 16.24 21.65
CA ALA A 83 -9.27 16.80 21.19
C ALA A 83 -9.15 17.35 19.76
N GLN A 84 -8.08 18.08 19.46
CA GLN A 84 -7.81 18.59 18.10
C GLN A 84 -7.60 17.45 17.09
N LEU A 85 -6.85 16.42 17.46
CA LEU A 85 -6.63 15.25 16.60
C LEU A 85 -7.94 14.50 16.31
N ILE A 86 -8.79 14.30 17.32
CA ILE A 86 -10.10 13.66 17.17
C ILE A 86 -11.04 14.48 16.27
N ALA A 87 -10.98 15.82 16.36
CA ALA A 87 -11.84 16.72 15.61
C ALA A 87 -11.42 16.92 14.14
N THR A 88 -10.25 16.43 13.72
CA THR A 88 -9.72 16.65 12.37
C THR A 88 -9.43 15.34 11.66
N PRO A 89 -9.57 15.27 10.32
CA PRO A 89 -9.23 14.07 9.57
C PRO A 89 -7.71 13.80 9.64
N PRO A 90 -7.28 12.53 9.62
CA PRO A 90 -5.87 12.17 9.56
C PRO A 90 -5.19 12.76 8.32
N PRO A 91 -3.92 13.18 8.41
CA PRO A 91 -3.19 13.77 7.27
C PRO A 91 -3.20 12.90 6.01
N PHE A 92 -3.06 11.58 6.14
CA PHE A 92 -3.04 10.61 5.03
C PHE A 92 -4.38 10.41 4.29
N VAL A 93 -5.43 11.17 4.64
CA VAL A 93 -6.77 11.14 4.00
C VAL A 93 -7.16 12.51 3.40
N ARG A 94 -6.38 13.58 3.63
CA ARG A 94 -6.85 14.97 3.46
C ARG A 94 -7.15 15.45 2.03
N ASN A 95 -6.92 14.66 0.98
CA ASN A 95 -7.00 15.11 -0.42
C ASN A 95 -7.74 14.16 -1.36
N LEU A 96 -8.56 13.23 -0.88
CA LEU A 96 -9.28 12.31 -1.77
C LEU A 96 -10.35 13.04 -2.59
N ASP A 97 -10.35 12.83 -3.90
CA ASP A 97 -11.34 13.40 -4.81
C ASP A 97 -12.67 12.62 -4.71
N ALA A 98 -13.70 13.27 -4.18
CA ALA A 98 -15.04 12.69 -4.08
C ALA A 98 -15.73 12.51 -5.44
N SER A 99 -15.20 13.12 -6.51
CA SER A 99 -15.69 13.03 -7.88
C SER A 99 -14.89 12.05 -8.76
N ALA A 100 -13.95 11.30 -8.17
CA ALA A 100 -13.17 10.29 -8.89
C ALA A 100 -14.09 9.31 -9.63
N SER A 101 -13.83 9.12 -10.93
CA SER A 101 -14.64 8.23 -11.76
C SER A 101 -14.51 6.77 -11.31
N SER A 102 -15.63 6.06 -11.31
CA SER A 102 -15.66 4.60 -11.19
C SER A 102 -15.66 3.90 -12.55
N ASP A 103 -15.85 4.64 -13.64
CA ASP A 103 -15.87 4.08 -14.98
C ASP A 103 -14.46 3.69 -15.44
N THR A 104 -14.29 2.40 -15.76
CA THR A 104 -12.98 1.84 -16.10
C THR A 104 -12.40 2.46 -17.36
N ALA A 105 -13.22 2.78 -18.37
CA ALA A 105 -12.73 3.41 -19.60
C ALA A 105 -12.15 4.80 -19.33
N THR A 106 -12.86 5.64 -18.57
CA THR A 106 -12.41 6.97 -18.14
C THR A 106 -11.10 6.91 -17.35
N LEU A 107 -10.97 5.92 -16.46
CA LEU A 107 -9.74 5.71 -15.69
C LEU A 107 -8.56 5.36 -16.60
N VAL A 108 -8.76 4.43 -17.54
CA VAL A 108 -7.73 4.01 -18.50
C VAL A 108 -7.31 5.18 -19.40
N GLU A 109 -8.25 5.99 -19.89
CA GLU A 109 -7.96 7.18 -20.71
C GLU A 109 -7.12 8.22 -19.98
N SER A 110 -7.22 8.29 -18.65
CA SER A 110 -6.47 9.25 -17.84
C SER A 110 -5.00 8.87 -17.62
N VAL A 111 -4.64 7.59 -17.83
CA VAL A 111 -3.32 7.03 -17.49
C VAL A 111 -2.15 7.78 -18.13
N PRO A 112 -2.14 8.11 -19.45
CA PRO A 112 -1.01 8.80 -20.04
C PRO A 112 -0.74 10.17 -19.41
N GLY A 113 -1.79 10.91 -19.05
CA GLY A 113 -1.67 12.18 -18.34
C GLY A 113 -1.05 12.03 -16.94
N ILE A 114 -1.37 10.96 -16.22
CA ILE A 114 -0.76 10.66 -14.92
C ILE A 114 0.72 10.28 -15.07
N VAL A 115 1.07 9.48 -16.08
CA VAL A 115 2.46 9.14 -16.40
C VAL A 115 3.26 10.41 -16.75
N GLN A 116 2.71 11.29 -17.59
CA GLN A 116 3.35 12.57 -17.89
C GLN A 116 3.58 13.42 -16.64
N LYS A 117 2.57 13.51 -15.75
CA LYS A 117 2.68 14.23 -14.49
C LYS A 117 3.81 13.68 -13.61
N LEU A 118 3.97 12.36 -13.54
CA LEU A 118 5.04 11.72 -12.76
C LEU A 118 6.42 12.16 -13.25
N VAL A 119 6.65 12.15 -14.57
CA VAL A 119 7.95 12.55 -15.12
C VAL A 119 8.23 14.04 -14.90
N GLN A 120 7.21 14.89 -14.90
CA GLN A 120 7.35 16.33 -14.62
C GLN A 120 7.64 16.63 -13.15
N VAL A 121 6.97 15.92 -12.23
CA VAL A 121 7.12 16.12 -10.77
C VAL A 121 8.44 15.55 -10.26
N HIS A 122 8.95 14.47 -10.88
CA HIS A 122 10.18 13.78 -10.49
C HIS A 122 10.20 13.42 -8.98
N PRO A 123 9.21 12.65 -8.48
CA PRO A 123 9.02 12.44 -7.05
C PRO A 123 10.18 11.68 -6.42
N LEU A 124 10.52 12.04 -5.16
CA LEU A 124 11.44 11.26 -4.33
C LEU A 124 10.69 10.08 -3.69
N VAL A 125 11.30 8.90 -3.66
CA VAL A 125 10.76 7.73 -2.96
C VAL A 125 11.79 7.12 -2.03
N HIS A 126 11.46 7.11 -0.75
CA HIS A 126 12.22 6.49 0.32
C HIS A 126 11.94 5.00 0.38
N ASN A 127 12.97 4.22 0.10
CA ASN A 127 12.92 2.78 0.00
C ASN A 127 13.61 2.13 1.20
N MET A 128 12.82 1.56 2.11
CA MET A 128 13.29 0.66 3.15
C MET A 128 13.14 -0.79 2.67
N ILE A 129 13.92 -1.12 1.64
CA ILE A 129 13.79 -2.37 0.89
C ILE A 129 14.93 -3.35 1.14
N ASN A 130 14.78 -4.56 0.62
CA ASN A 130 15.80 -5.58 0.75
C ASN A 130 17.04 -5.30 -0.11
N PHE A 131 18.23 -5.65 0.40
CA PHE A 131 19.49 -5.36 -0.29
C PHE A 131 19.69 -6.17 -1.57
N VAL A 132 18.97 -7.29 -1.74
CA VAL A 132 19.08 -8.16 -2.93
C VAL A 132 18.61 -7.43 -4.18
N VAL A 133 17.61 -6.55 -4.06
CA VAL A 133 16.96 -5.88 -5.20
C VAL A 133 17.27 -4.39 -5.27
N ALA A 134 18.01 -3.84 -4.30
CA ALA A 134 18.18 -2.39 -4.15
C ALA A 134 18.73 -1.70 -5.41
N ASN A 135 19.75 -2.27 -6.05
CA ASN A 135 20.29 -1.73 -7.29
C ASN A 135 19.26 -1.75 -8.44
N PHE A 136 18.56 -2.87 -8.62
CA PHE A 136 17.55 -3.01 -9.68
C PHE A 136 16.39 -2.03 -9.47
N VAL A 137 15.86 -1.93 -8.25
CA VAL A 137 14.78 -0.99 -7.91
C VAL A 137 15.22 0.46 -8.12
N ALA A 138 16.45 0.82 -7.75
CA ALA A 138 16.97 2.16 -8.00
C ALA A 138 17.00 2.48 -9.50
N ASN A 139 17.51 1.56 -10.34
CA ASN A 139 17.57 1.75 -11.79
C ASN A 139 16.17 1.85 -12.42
N VAL A 140 15.21 1.01 -12.01
CA VAL A 140 13.80 1.12 -12.45
C VAL A 140 13.23 2.49 -12.08
N THR A 141 13.46 2.95 -10.85
CA THR A 141 12.94 4.24 -10.36
C THR A 141 13.51 5.41 -11.17
N LEU A 142 14.80 5.38 -11.48
CA LEU A 142 15.44 6.37 -12.35
C LEU A 142 14.92 6.31 -13.79
N ALA A 143 14.69 5.10 -14.31
CA ALA A 143 14.20 4.89 -15.67
C ALA A 143 12.80 5.49 -15.89
N ILE A 144 11.90 5.40 -14.91
CA ILE A 144 10.56 6.03 -14.99
C ILE A 144 10.59 7.55 -14.77
N GLY A 145 11.74 8.12 -14.40
CA GLY A 145 11.88 9.55 -14.15
C GLY A 145 11.48 9.97 -12.73
N ALA A 146 11.75 9.12 -11.74
CA ALA A 146 11.64 9.45 -10.31
C ALA A 146 13.02 9.36 -9.62
N SER A 147 13.10 9.73 -8.34
CA SER A 147 14.34 9.77 -7.57
C SER A 147 14.31 8.80 -6.38
N PRO A 148 15.06 7.68 -6.42
CA PRO A 148 15.11 6.74 -5.30
C PRO A 148 16.08 7.20 -4.21
N ILE A 149 15.72 7.00 -2.94
CA ILE A 149 16.67 6.96 -1.82
C ILE A 149 16.54 5.65 -1.04
N MET A 150 17.67 4.96 -0.85
CA MET A 150 17.75 3.64 -0.23
C MET A 150 18.28 3.77 1.21
N SER A 151 17.42 4.10 2.17
CA SER A 151 17.82 4.24 3.58
C SER A 151 17.00 3.33 4.48
N PRO A 152 17.61 2.33 5.15
CA PRO A 152 16.92 1.51 6.13
C PRO A 152 16.84 2.17 7.52
N TYR A 153 17.38 3.38 7.69
CA TYR A 153 17.43 4.06 8.98
C TYR A 153 16.17 4.89 9.20
N GLY A 154 15.30 4.45 10.11
CA GLY A 154 13.97 5.03 10.31
C GLY A 154 13.97 6.43 10.91
N ASP A 155 15.06 6.84 11.59
CA ASP A 155 15.17 8.20 12.12
C ASP A 155 15.33 9.25 11.02
N GLU A 156 15.92 8.91 9.87
CA GLU A 156 16.02 9.80 8.68
C GLU A 156 14.67 10.08 8.04
N ALA A 157 13.65 9.24 8.30
CA ALA A 157 12.34 9.38 7.68
C ALA A 157 11.65 10.72 7.99
N LYS A 158 12.00 11.37 9.11
CA LYS A 158 11.49 12.70 9.48
C LYS A 158 11.96 13.80 8.53
N ASP A 159 13.18 13.67 8.03
CA ASP A 159 13.79 14.60 7.08
C ASP A 159 13.32 14.24 5.67
N LEU A 160 13.33 12.93 5.34
CA LEU A 160 12.97 12.45 4.01
C LEU A 160 11.51 12.70 3.66
N CYS A 161 10.58 12.65 4.63
CA CYS A 161 9.17 12.93 4.35
C CYS A 161 8.90 14.40 4.01
N GLN A 162 9.85 15.32 4.26
CA GLN A 162 9.67 16.74 3.92
C GLN A 162 9.70 17.00 2.41
N PHE A 163 10.21 16.07 1.60
CA PHE A 163 10.28 16.20 0.14
C PHE A 163 8.99 15.78 -0.59
N ASP A 164 7.86 15.68 0.13
CA ASP A 164 6.54 15.30 -0.41
C ASP A 164 6.54 13.98 -1.23
N GLY A 165 7.49 13.09 -0.90
CA GLY A 165 7.69 11.79 -1.52
C GLY A 165 6.88 10.65 -0.89
N ALA A 166 7.10 9.43 -1.35
CA ALA A 166 6.50 8.22 -0.78
C ALA A 166 7.48 7.39 0.04
N LEU A 167 6.96 6.58 0.96
CA LEU A 167 7.72 5.55 1.68
C LEU A 167 7.34 4.16 1.16
N VAL A 168 8.33 3.31 0.92
CA VAL A 168 8.14 1.90 0.57
C VAL A 168 8.79 1.04 1.64
N ILE A 169 7.98 0.23 2.33
CA ILE A 169 8.43 -0.78 3.29
C ILE A 169 8.38 -2.15 2.60
N ASN A 170 9.54 -2.79 2.45
CA ASN A 170 9.65 -4.15 1.92
C ASN A 170 10.44 -5.02 2.88
N MET A 171 9.83 -6.12 3.31
CA MET A 171 10.40 -6.98 4.35
C MET A 171 11.28 -8.13 3.81
N GLY A 172 11.78 -8.07 2.57
CA GLY A 172 12.49 -9.17 1.92
C GLY A 172 13.71 -9.69 2.70
N THR A 173 14.55 -8.80 3.23
CA THR A 173 15.72 -9.13 4.07
C THR A 173 15.52 -8.61 5.49
N LEU A 174 14.48 -9.12 6.15
CA LEU A 174 14.11 -8.76 7.51
C LEU A 174 15.23 -9.09 8.53
N THR A 175 15.56 -8.12 9.37
CA THR A 175 16.45 -8.28 10.53
C THR A 175 15.69 -8.00 11.83
N ALA A 176 16.31 -8.25 12.99
CA ALA A 176 15.72 -7.89 14.28
C ALA A 176 15.54 -6.37 14.46
N GLN A 177 16.40 -5.56 13.82
CA GLN A 177 16.28 -4.09 13.83
C GLN A 177 15.23 -3.57 12.85
N SER A 178 14.83 -4.33 11.84
CA SER A 178 13.93 -3.84 10.79
C SER A 178 12.56 -3.35 11.31
N PRO A 179 11.81 -4.11 12.15
CA PRO A 179 10.48 -3.67 12.60
C PRO A 179 10.44 -2.31 13.34
N PRO A 180 11.29 -2.02 14.34
CA PRO A 180 11.27 -0.70 14.98
C PRO A 180 11.63 0.43 14.01
N GLU A 181 12.56 0.22 13.08
CA GLU A 181 12.92 1.24 12.07
C GLU A 181 11.78 1.50 11.09
N TYR A 182 11.08 0.45 10.63
CA TYR A 182 9.88 0.60 9.80
C TYR A 182 8.79 1.40 10.51
N LEU A 183 8.54 1.13 11.79
CA LEU A 183 7.51 1.83 12.56
C LEU A 183 7.83 3.33 12.73
N LYS A 184 9.10 3.69 12.96
CA LYS A 184 9.53 5.10 12.98
C LYS A 184 9.23 5.79 11.64
N ALA A 185 9.58 5.15 10.54
CA ALA A 185 9.35 5.70 9.21
C ALA A 185 7.87 5.83 8.86
N ILE A 186 7.09 4.79 9.10
CA ILE A 186 5.62 4.80 8.88
C ILE A 186 4.99 5.95 9.67
N GLN A 187 5.37 6.12 10.94
CA GLN A 187 4.86 7.21 11.76
C GLN A 187 5.19 8.59 11.17
N ALA A 188 6.42 8.82 10.73
CA ALA A 188 6.84 10.09 10.13
C ALA A 188 6.03 10.41 8.85
N TYR A 189 5.86 9.44 7.95
CA TYR A 189 5.13 9.62 6.70
C TYR A 189 3.63 9.79 6.92
N ASN A 190 3.01 8.98 7.80
CA ASN A 190 1.59 9.11 8.14
C ASN A 190 1.28 10.48 8.79
N GLN A 191 2.16 10.99 9.65
CA GLN A 191 1.99 12.30 10.27
C GLN A 191 2.12 13.44 9.26
N ARG A 192 3.01 13.31 8.27
CA ARG A 192 3.14 14.29 7.18
C ARG A 192 2.01 14.21 6.15
N GLY A 193 1.32 13.07 6.07
CA GLY A 193 0.27 12.79 5.10
C GLY A 193 0.80 12.23 3.77
N ASN A 194 2.07 11.82 3.75
CA ASN A 194 2.69 11.24 2.57
C ASN A 194 2.33 9.76 2.44
N PRO A 195 2.28 9.23 1.20
CA PRO A 195 1.85 7.86 0.97
C PRO A 195 2.87 6.83 1.46
N VAL A 196 2.36 5.74 2.02
CA VAL A 196 3.15 4.57 2.45
C VAL A 196 2.70 3.32 1.71
N VAL A 197 3.64 2.67 1.03
CA VAL A 197 3.46 1.37 0.36
C VAL A 197 4.03 0.27 1.24
N TYR A 198 3.27 -0.81 1.39
CA TYR A 198 3.70 -2.01 2.08
C TYR A 198 3.77 -3.21 1.14
N ASP A 199 4.98 -3.77 1.02
CA ASP A 199 5.30 -4.99 0.28
C ASP A 199 5.73 -6.09 1.27
N PRO A 200 4.80 -6.95 1.70
CA PRO A 200 4.99 -7.91 2.79
C PRO A 200 5.70 -9.18 2.29
N VAL A 201 6.83 -9.02 1.59
CA VAL A 201 7.57 -10.11 0.94
C VAL A 201 7.75 -11.33 1.85
N GLY A 202 7.26 -12.47 1.40
CA GLY A 202 7.34 -13.74 2.13
C GLY A 202 6.61 -13.74 3.48
N ALA A 203 5.60 -12.88 3.67
CA ALA A 203 4.86 -12.73 4.92
C ALA A 203 4.42 -14.05 5.57
N GLY A 204 4.00 -15.03 4.77
CA GLY A 204 3.54 -16.33 5.26
C GLY A 204 4.65 -17.34 5.57
N ALA A 205 5.90 -17.06 5.17
CA ALA A 205 6.96 -18.07 5.13
C ALA A 205 7.44 -18.53 6.52
N THR A 206 7.47 -17.65 7.52
CA THR A 206 7.96 -17.98 8.88
C THR A 206 7.12 -17.34 9.98
N GLY A 207 7.17 -17.89 11.20
CA GLY A 207 6.49 -17.32 12.36
C GLY A 207 6.93 -15.89 12.69
N ILE A 208 8.22 -15.59 12.49
CA ILE A 208 8.77 -14.23 12.68
C ILE A 208 8.13 -13.26 11.69
N ARG A 209 8.08 -13.61 10.40
CA ARG A 209 7.49 -12.75 9.36
C ARG A 209 6.01 -12.48 9.62
N ARG A 210 5.24 -13.50 10.02
CA ARG A 210 3.83 -13.32 10.44
C ARG A 210 3.69 -12.39 11.65
N GLY A 211 4.59 -12.49 12.63
CA GLY A 211 4.64 -11.60 13.78
C GLY A 211 4.88 -10.14 13.37
N VAL A 212 5.83 -9.90 12.46
CA VAL A 212 6.14 -8.56 11.94
C VAL A 212 4.99 -7.99 11.12
N VAL A 213 4.34 -8.79 10.27
CA VAL A 213 3.13 -8.35 9.55
C VAL A 213 2.06 -7.85 10.53
N LYS A 214 1.79 -8.61 11.59
CA LYS A 214 0.85 -8.20 12.64
C LYS A 214 1.29 -6.90 13.33
N GLN A 215 2.58 -6.75 13.61
CA GLN A 215 3.13 -5.54 14.24
C GLN A 215 2.99 -4.31 13.34
N LEU A 216 3.30 -4.43 12.05
CA LEU A 216 3.24 -3.32 11.08
C LEU A 216 1.78 -2.90 10.79
N MET A 217 0.88 -3.87 10.55
CA MET A 217 -0.55 -3.58 10.37
C MET A 217 -1.19 -2.94 11.62
N ALA A 218 -0.70 -3.29 12.81
CA ALA A 218 -1.11 -2.63 14.04
C ALA A 218 -0.40 -1.29 14.30
N GLY A 219 0.68 -0.99 13.57
CA GLY A 219 1.61 0.11 13.85
C GLY A 219 1.36 1.39 13.07
N GLY A 220 0.73 1.32 11.90
CA GLY A 220 0.44 2.51 11.09
C GLY A 220 -0.55 2.25 9.96
N TYR A 221 -0.69 3.25 9.09
CA TYR A 221 -1.55 3.24 7.92
C TYR A 221 -0.70 3.05 6.65
N PHE A 222 -1.23 2.25 5.73
CA PHE A 222 -0.65 2.00 4.42
C PHE A 222 -1.65 2.41 3.35
N ASP A 223 -1.22 3.24 2.40
CA ASP A 223 -1.99 3.68 1.25
C ASP A 223 -2.13 2.58 0.21
N LEU A 224 -1.10 1.74 0.09
CA LEU A 224 -1.08 0.57 -0.78
C LEU A 224 -0.50 -0.64 -0.02
N ILE A 225 -1.21 -1.76 -0.09
CA ILE A 225 -0.68 -3.08 0.24
C ILE A 225 -0.57 -3.86 -1.06
N LYS A 226 0.65 -4.25 -1.43
CA LYS A 226 0.93 -4.98 -2.66
C LYS A 226 1.57 -6.30 -2.32
N GLY A 227 1.17 -7.39 -2.99
CA GLY A 227 1.83 -8.68 -2.85
C GLY A 227 1.21 -9.74 -3.75
N ASN A 228 1.82 -10.93 -3.79
CA ASN A 228 1.22 -12.09 -4.44
C ASN A 228 0.04 -12.66 -3.62
N GLU A 229 -0.68 -13.64 -4.18
CA GLU A 229 -1.84 -14.26 -3.52
C GLU A 229 -1.54 -14.69 -2.07
N GLY A 230 -0.43 -15.40 -1.83
CA GLY A 230 -0.12 -15.92 -0.51
C GLY A 230 0.22 -14.82 0.51
N GLU A 231 0.89 -13.75 0.06
CA GLU A 231 1.22 -12.59 0.87
C GLU A 231 -0.03 -11.80 1.26
N ILE A 232 -0.92 -11.52 0.29
CA ILE A 232 -2.18 -10.84 0.53
C ILE A 232 -3.09 -11.66 1.46
N ARG A 233 -3.15 -12.99 1.29
CA ARG A 233 -3.88 -13.88 2.22
C ARG A 233 -3.32 -13.81 3.64
N GLN A 234 -2.00 -13.71 3.78
CA GLN A 234 -1.37 -13.59 5.09
C GLN A 234 -1.69 -12.23 5.76
N VAL A 235 -1.67 -11.13 5.01
CA VAL A 235 -2.09 -9.81 5.53
C VAL A 235 -3.59 -9.79 5.85
N ALA A 236 -4.41 -10.47 5.04
CA ALA A 236 -5.83 -10.65 5.30
C ALA A 236 -6.11 -11.48 6.56
N GLY A 237 -5.12 -12.18 7.11
CA GLY A 237 -5.29 -13.00 8.31
C GLY A 237 -5.92 -14.37 8.03
N SER A 238 -5.96 -14.81 6.76
CA SER A 238 -6.32 -16.18 6.40
C SER A 238 -5.19 -17.13 6.81
N SER A 239 -5.26 -17.63 8.04
CA SER A 239 -4.20 -18.36 8.75
C SER A 239 -3.83 -19.76 8.21
N SER A 240 -4.32 -20.15 7.03
CA SER A 240 -4.19 -21.52 6.52
C SER A 240 -3.20 -21.73 5.37
N VAL A 241 -2.46 -20.70 4.90
CA VAL A 241 -1.49 -20.87 3.80
C VAL A 241 -0.06 -20.71 4.29
N GLN A 242 0.69 -21.81 4.24
CA GLN A 242 2.14 -21.77 4.42
C GLN A 242 2.82 -21.51 3.06
N GLN A 243 3.47 -20.36 2.93
CA GLN A 243 4.27 -20.03 1.74
C GLN A 243 5.65 -20.72 1.80
N ARG A 244 6.15 -21.21 0.66
CA ARG A 244 7.54 -21.68 0.52
C ARG A 244 8.39 -20.53 -0.02
N GLY A 245 9.06 -19.80 0.86
CA GLY A 245 9.94 -18.70 0.46
C GLY A 245 9.19 -17.47 -0.08
N VAL A 246 9.79 -16.78 -1.05
CA VAL A 246 9.25 -15.56 -1.70
C VAL A 246 8.69 -15.83 -3.10
N ASP A 247 8.84 -17.06 -3.60
CA ASP A 247 8.33 -17.46 -4.90
C ASP A 247 6.80 -17.61 -4.87
N SER A 248 6.15 -17.19 -5.95
CA SER A 248 4.72 -17.41 -6.11
C SER A 248 4.45 -18.91 -6.33
N GLY A 249 3.79 -19.56 -5.38
CA GLY A 249 3.30 -20.92 -5.55
C GLY A 249 2.12 -20.99 -6.53
N PRO A 250 1.63 -22.19 -6.89
CA PRO A 250 0.42 -22.34 -7.70
C PRO A 250 -0.75 -21.63 -7.02
N SER A 251 -1.49 -20.88 -7.84
CA SER A 251 -2.71 -20.16 -7.43
C SER A 251 -3.69 -21.12 -6.78
N ALA A 252 -4.14 -20.82 -5.57
CA ALA A 252 -5.15 -21.63 -4.88
C ALA A 252 -6.56 -21.05 -5.02
N LEU A 253 -6.67 -19.80 -5.49
CA LEU A 253 -7.93 -19.11 -5.70
C LEU A 253 -8.24 -18.95 -7.20
N ASP A 254 -9.52 -18.98 -7.54
CA ASP A 254 -10.01 -18.56 -8.86
C ASP A 254 -10.01 -17.02 -9.01
N ALA A 255 -10.32 -16.54 -10.21
CA ALA A 255 -10.35 -15.11 -10.54
C ALA A 255 -11.30 -14.30 -9.62
N LYS A 256 -12.54 -14.78 -9.42
CA LYS A 256 -13.55 -14.07 -8.62
C LYS A 256 -13.14 -14.05 -7.14
N ALA A 257 -12.51 -15.11 -6.63
CA ALA A 257 -12.00 -15.19 -5.28
C ALA A 257 -10.79 -14.29 -5.04
N LYS A 258 -9.88 -14.13 -6.01
CA LYS A 258 -8.78 -13.15 -5.93
C LYS A 258 -9.29 -11.72 -5.91
N ALA A 259 -10.22 -11.40 -6.81
CA ALA A 259 -10.87 -10.10 -6.86
C ALA A 259 -11.55 -9.76 -5.52
N ARG A 260 -12.30 -10.71 -4.93
CA ARG A 260 -12.90 -10.56 -3.59
C ARG A 260 -11.86 -10.36 -2.51
N LEU A 261 -10.78 -11.15 -2.51
CA LEU A 261 -9.72 -11.01 -1.53
C LEU A 261 -9.09 -9.60 -1.56
N ALA A 262 -8.81 -9.08 -2.76
CA ALA A 262 -8.27 -7.72 -2.92
C ALA A 262 -9.27 -6.67 -2.42
N ARG A 263 -10.54 -6.74 -2.86
CA ARG A 263 -11.62 -5.83 -2.45
C ARG A 263 -11.84 -5.83 -0.94
N ASP A 264 -12.00 -7.00 -0.35
CA ASP A 264 -12.39 -7.13 1.05
C ASP A 264 -11.24 -6.67 1.97
N LEU A 265 -9.99 -6.94 1.61
CA LEU A 265 -8.83 -6.40 2.32
C LEU A 265 -8.74 -4.87 2.17
N ALA A 266 -8.88 -4.34 0.96
CA ALA A 266 -8.83 -2.91 0.69
C ALA A 266 -9.92 -2.15 1.47
N ARG A 267 -11.14 -2.70 1.48
CA ARG A 267 -12.28 -2.16 2.25
C ARG A 267 -12.03 -2.19 3.75
N ARG A 268 -11.51 -3.30 4.28
CA ARG A 268 -11.20 -3.46 5.71
C ARG A 268 -10.14 -2.47 6.18
N GLU A 269 -9.07 -2.32 5.41
CA GLU A 269 -7.94 -1.46 5.77
C GLU A 269 -8.12 0.00 5.32
N ARG A 270 -9.16 0.27 4.51
CA ARG A 270 -9.47 1.56 3.88
C ARG A 270 -8.30 2.13 3.07
N ASN A 271 -7.78 1.30 2.17
CA ASN A 271 -6.62 1.58 1.35
C ASN A 271 -6.71 0.91 -0.03
N ILE A 272 -5.62 0.97 -0.80
CA ILE A 272 -5.48 0.24 -2.06
C ILE A 272 -4.83 -1.12 -1.80
N VAL A 273 -5.34 -2.16 -2.47
CA VAL A 273 -4.71 -3.48 -2.52
C VAL A 273 -4.41 -3.84 -3.97
N LEU A 274 -3.16 -4.22 -4.23
CA LEU A 274 -2.71 -4.77 -5.50
C LEU A 274 -2.25 -6.22 -5.29
N LEU A 275 -3.08 -7.16 -5.71
CA LEU A 275 -2.78 -8.59 -5.70
C LEU A 275 -2.17 -8.96 -7.05
N THR A 276 -0.88 -9.29 -7.06
CA THR A 276 -0.16 -9.56 -8.31
C THR A 276 -0.13 -11.03 -8.71
N GLY A 277 -0.08 -11.28 -10.02
CA GLY A 277 -0.07 -12.64 -10.58
C GLY A 277 0.16 -12.67 -12.09
N ALA A 278 -0.42 -13.67 -12.77
CA ALA A 278 -0.54 -13.66 -14.23
C ALA A 278 -1.68 -12.72 -14.70
N VAL A 279 -2.62 -12.47 -13.81
CA VAL A 279 -3.63 -11.41 -13.88
C VAL A 279 -3.57 -10.70 -12.54
N ASP A 280 -3.42 -9.40 -12.57
CA ASP A 280 -3.28 -8.55 -11.41
C ASP A 280 -4.66 -8.00 -11.02
N TYR A 281 -4.97 -7.97 -9.72
CA TYR A 281 -6.23 -7.45 -9.20
C TYR A 281 -5.97 -6.22 -8.34
N LEU A 282 -6.55 -5.09 -8.75
CA LEU A 282 -6.43 -3.81 -8.06
C LEU A 282 -7.78 -3.42 -7.47
N SER A 283 -7.81 -3.04 -6.19
CA SER A 283 -9.02 -2.54 -5.54
C SER A 283 -8.75 -1.46 -4.50
N ASP A 284 -9.69 -0.53 -4.36
CA ASP A 284 -9.78 0.43 -3.25
C ASP A 284 -10.89 0.05 -2.22
N GLY A 285 -11.47 -1.14 -2.36
CA GLY A 285 -12.58 -1.64 -1.56
C GLY A 285 -13.96 -1.38 -2.16
N ASN A 286 -14.06 -0.51 -3.17
CA ASN A 286 -15.28 -0.22 -3.92
C ASN A 286 -15.13 -0.62 -5.39
N ARG A 287 -14.09 -0.10 -6.05
CA ARG A 287 -13.70 -0.43 -7.43
C ARG A 287 -12.84 -1.68 -7.42
N VAL A 288 -13.00 -2.54 -8.43
CA VAL A 288 -12.15 -3.71 -8.65
C VAL A 288 -11.90 -3.88 -10.15
N VAL A 289 -10.63 -3.90 -10.54
CA VAL A 289 -10.24 -4.20 -11.92
C VAL A 289 -9.26 -5.37 -11.96
N ALA A 290 -9.35 -6.13 -13.04
CA ALA A 290 -8.37 -7.13 -13.45
C ALA A 290 -7.51 -6.55 -14.58
N VAL A 291 -6.19 -6.71 -14.47
CA VAL A 291 -5.21 -6.24 -15.46
C VAL A 291 -4.46 -7.46 -15.99
N GLU A 292 -4.48 -7.62 -17.32
CA GLU A 292 -3.87 -8.77 -18.03
C GLU A 292 -2.68 -8.35 -18.90
N ASN A 293 -2.10 -7.17 -18.63
CA ASN A 293 -0.87 -6.74 -19.26
C ASN A 293 0.34 -7.48 -18.65
N GLY A 294 1.50 -7.29 -19.29
CA GLY A 294 2.77 -7.77 -18.76
C GLY A 294 3.28 -9.03 -19.45
N HIS A 295 4.34 -9.62 -18.89
CA HIS A 295 4.99 -10.77 -19.49
C HIS A 295 5.57 -11.71 -18.44
N LYS A 296 5.57 -13.02 -18.72
CA LYS A 296 6.06 -14.08 -17.81
C LYS A 296 7.50 -13.88 -17.32
N PHE A 297 8.32 -13.14 -18.06
CA PHE A 297 9.70 -12.83 -17.64
C PHE A 297 9.77 -11.91 -16.43
N LEU A 298 8.72 -11.14 -16.12
CA LEU A 298 8.64 -10.40 -14.86
C LEU A 298 8.80 -11.35 -13.67
N GLY A 299 8.17 -12.52 -13.69
CA GLY A 299 8.32 -13.54 -12.65
C GLY A 299 9.65 -14.29 -12.64
N GLN A 300 10.56 -14.01 -13.58
CA GLN A 300 11.86 -14.69 -13.72
C GLN A 300 13.05 -13.77 -13.47
N VAL A 301 12.81 -12.49 -13.15
CA VAL A 301 13.84 -11.53 -12.78
C VAL A 301 13.61 -11.12 -11.32
N THR A 302 14.64 -11.29 -10.49
CA THR A 302 14.57 -10.91 -9.08
C THR A 302 14.28 -9.42 -8.93
N GLY A 303 13.38 -9.07 -8.01
CA GLY A 303 13.09 -7.68 -7.67
C GLY A 303 12.09 -6.96 -8.56
N THR A 304 11.57 -7.55 -9.64
CA THR A 304 10.50 -6.95 -10.45
C THR A 304 9.23 -6.67 -9.63
N GLY A 305 8.83 -7.62 -8.77
CA GLY A 305 7.72 -7.43 -7.84
C GLY A 305 7.97 -6.27 -6.87
N CYS A 306 9.16 -6.20 -6.28
CA CYS A 306 9.54 -5.14 -5.33
C CYS A 306 9.63 -3.77 -6.01
N ALA A 307 10.15 -3.73 -7.24
CA ALA A 307 10.26 -2.52 -8.04
C ALA A 307 8.88 -1.93 -8.35
N LEU A 308 7.89 -2.77 -8.67
CA LEU A 308 6.51 -2.31 -8.87
C LEU A 308 5.93 -1.62 -7.62
N GLY A 309 6.26 -2.08 -6.40
CA GLY A 309 5.88 -1.36 -5.18
C GLY A 309 6.47 0.05 -5.09
N THR A 310 7.71 0.22 -5.56
CA THR A 310 8.39 1.52 -5.60
C THR A 310 7.80 2.43 -6.67
N VAL A 311 7.55 1.88 -7.86
CA VAL A 311 6.87 2.59 -8.96
C VAL A 311 5.50 3.07 -8.48
N SER A 312 4.68 2.20 -7.86
CA SER A 312 3.40 2.60 -7.28
C SER A 312 3.53 3.71 -6.24
N GLY A 313 4.56 3.70 -5.39
CA GLY A 313 4.88 4.79 -4.47
C GLY A 313 5.11 6.13 -5.19
N CYS A 314 5.87 6.12 -6.28
CA CYS A 314 6.11 7.32 -7.10
C CYS A 314 4.79 7.91 -7.62
N PHE A 315 3.90 7.06 -8.14
CA PHE A 315 2.60 7.48 -8.66
C PHE A 315 1.66 7.98 -7.55
N LEU A 316 1.66 7.34 -6.38
CA LEU A 316 0.87 7.79 -5.22
C LEU A 316 1.29 9.19 -4.74
N ALA A 317 2.60 9.48 -4.72
CA ALA A 317 3.10 10.82 -4.39
C ALA A 317 2.72 11.85 -5.47
N THR A 318 2.69 11.43 -6.73
CA THR A 318 2.34 12.29 -7.88
C THR A 318 0.85 12.62 -7.97
N HIS A 319 0.00 11.64 -7.66
CA HIS A 319 -1.46 11.75 -7.80
C HIS A 319 -2.17 11.29 -6.51
N PRO A 320 -2.04 12.04 -5.40
CA PRO A 320 -2.61 11.66 -4.10
C PRO A 320 -4.14 11.77 -4.04
N THR A 321 -4.77 12.39 -5.05
CA THR A 321 -6.21 12.65 -5.12
C THR A 321 -7.04 11.42 -5.49
N ASP A 322 -6.52 10.56 -6.36
CA ASP A 322 -7.10 9.24 -6.64
C ASP A 322 -6.02 8.16 -6.59
N LYS A 323 -5.89 7.55 -5.41
CA LYS A 323 -4.88 6.52 -5.13
C LYS A 323 -5.06 5.28 -6.02
N PHE A 324 -6.28 4.96 -6.44
CA PHE A 324 -6.53 3.82 -7.33
C PHE A 324 -5.99 4.12 -8.73
N LEU A 325 -6.32 5.28 -9.29
CA LEU A 325 -5.84 5.70 -10.61
C LEU A 325 -4.31 5.83 -10.62
N ALA A 326 -3.71 6.33 -9.54
CA ALA A 326 -2.27 6.37 -9.37
C ALA A 326 -1.64 4.98 -9.50
N VAL A 327 -2.15 3.99 -8.76
CA VAL A 327 -1.60 2.62 -8.79
C VAL A 327 -1.92 1.90 -10.11
N LEU A 328 -3.09 2.15 -10.72
CA LEU A 328 -3.41 1.63 -12.06
C LEU A 328 -2.45 2.17 -13.12
N SER A 329 -2.13 3.46 -13.07
CA SER A 329 -1.18 4.09 -13.99
C SER A 329 0.23 3.52 -13.85
N ALA A 330 0.66 3.29 -12.60
CA ALA A 330 1.91 2.61 -12.29
C ALA A 330 1.96 1.21 -12.91
N LEU A 331 0.90 0.42 -12.71
CA LEU A 331 0.79 -0.95 -13.18
C LEU A 331 0.84 -1.03 -14.71
N LEU A 332 0.04 -0.21 -15.39
CA LEU A 332 -0.04 -0.20 -16.86
C LEU A 332 1.26 0.26 -17.52
N MET A 333 1.90 1.33 -17.02
CA MET A 333 3.21 1.74 -17.51
C MET A 333 4.23 0.60 -17.38
N TYR A 334 4.26 -0.04 -16.20
CA TYR A 334 5.20 -1.09 -15.88
C TYR A 334 5.00 -2.34 -16.74
N GLU A 335 3.76 -2.78 -16.91
CA GLU A 335 3.45 -4.01 -17.62
C GLU A 335 3.50 -3.85 -19.15
N ILE A 336 3.13 -2.69 -19.69
CA ILE A 336 3.29 -2.40 -21.12
C ILE A 336 4.78 -2.30 -21.48
N ALA A 337 5.62 -1.71 -20.62
CA ALA A 337 7.07 -1.74 -20.81
C ALA A 337 7.62 -3.17 -20.83
N ALA A 338 7.10 -4.06 -19.97
CA ALA A 338 7.49 -5.46 -19.95
C ALA A 338 7.09 -6.21 -21.24
N GLU A 339 5.89 -5.95 -21.77
CA GLU A 339 5.47 -6.50 -23.06
C GLU A 339 6.39 -6.02 -24.19
N ASN A 340 6.71 -4.72 -24.24
CA ASN A 340 7.58 -4.16 -25.26
C ASN A 340 9.00 -4.74 -25.19
N ALA A 341 9.53 -4.90 -23.97
CA ALA A 341 10.86 -5.47 -23.75
C ALA A 341 10.91 -6.92 -24.20
N ALA A 342 9.90 -7.71 -23.87
CA ALA A 342 9.81 -9.11 -24.30
C ALA A 342 9.69 -9.28 -25.82
N ALA A 343 9.15 -8.28 -26.52
CA ALA A 343 9.01 -8.29 -27.99
C ALA A 343 10.31 -7.95 -28.74
N LYS A 344 11.39 -7.53 -28.06
CA LYS A 344 12.67 -7.22 -28.70
C LYS A 344 13.37 -8.49 -29.19
N GLU A 345 13.85 -8.47 -30.43
CA GLU A 345 14.52 -9.63 -31.05
C GLU A 345 15.75 -10.13 -30.28
N TYR A 346 16.47 -9.23 -29.60
CA TYR A 346 17.67 -9.59 -28.82
C TYR A 346 17.35 -10.15 -27.43
N VAL A 347 16.08 -10.14 -27.00
CA VAL A 347 15.67 -10.69 -25.71
C VAL A 347 15.49 -12.20 -25.82
N ARG A 348 16.46 -12.94 -25.27
CA ARG A 348 16.54 -14.41 -25.33
C ARG A 348 16.23 -15.10 -24.00
N GLY A 349 16.00 -14.32 -22.94
CA GLY A 349 15.70 -14.82 -21.60
C GLY A 349 15.77 -13.72 -20.53
N PRO A 350 15.66 -14.09 -19.24
CA PRO A 350 15.53 -13.14 -18.13
C PRO A 350 16.65 -12.11 -18.02
N GLY A 351 17.91 -12.49 -18.30
CA GLY A 351 19.04 -11.57 -18.25
C GLY A 351 18.95 -10.44 -19.28
N SER A 352 18.73 -10.78 -20.55
CA SER A 352 18.50 -9.79 -21.61
C SER A 352 17.20 -9.01 -21.42
N PHE A 353 16.16 -9.66 -20.88
CA PHE A 353 14.88 -9.03 -20.58
C PHE A 353 15.00 -7.95 -19.52
N ALA A 354 15.73 -8.20 -18.41
CA ALA A 354 15.87 -7.22 -17.33
C ALA A 354 16.48 -5.89 -17.83
N THR A 355 17.43 -5.97 -18.76
CA THR A 355 18.05 -4.79 -19.37
C THR A 355 17.08 -4.09 -20.30
N ALA A 356 16.49 -4.83 -21.26
CA ALA A 356 15.49 -4.28 -22.19
C ALA A 356 14.27 -3.68 -21.47
N PHE A 357 13.90 -4.23 -20.32
CA PHE A 357 12.79 -3.76 -19.50
C PHE A 357 13.06 -2.36 -18.91
N ILE A 358 14.27 -2.14 -18.39
CA ILE A 358 14.69 -0.81 -17.91
C ILE A 358 14.72 0.18 -19.08
N ASP A 359 15.23 -0.24 -20.24
CA ASP A 359 15.27 0.60 -21.45
C ASP A 359 13.86 0.99 -21.93
N GLU A 360 12.90 0.07 -21.87
CA GLU A 360 11.51 0.35 -22.26
C GLU A 360 10.77 1.25 -21.27
N LEU A 361 11.04 1.14 -19.98
CA LEU A 361 10.55 2.11 -19.00
C LEU A 361 11.08 3.52 -19.30
N TYR A 362 12.37 3.62 -19.64
CA TYR A 362 12.97 4.88 -20.08
C TYR A 362 12.37 5.40 -21.40
N ALA A 363 12.09 4.52 -22.36
CA ALA A 363 11.45 4.90 -23.61
C ALA A 363 10.04 5.47 -23.40
N ILE A 364 9.24 4.87 -22.50
CA ILE A 364 7.92 5.42 -22.13
C ILE A 364 8.06 6.78 -21.46
N ARG A 365 9.01 6.94 -20.53
CA ARG A 365 9.32 8.23 -19.91
C ARG A 365 9.62 9.31 -20.96
N GLU A 366 10.50 9.01 -21.92
CA GLU A 366 10.87 9.93 -23.01
C GLU A 366 9.67 10.27 -23.92
N ALA A 367 8.77 9.32 -24.17
CA ALA A 367 7.54 9.56 -24.92
C ALA A 367 6.59 10.48 -24.14
N ALA A 368 6.38 10.24 -22.85
CA ALA A 368 5.51 11.05 -21.99
C ALA A 368 6.01 12.50 -21.86
N LEU A 369 7.34 12.73 -21.78
CA LEU A 369 7.94 14.07 -21.82
C LEU A 369 7.61 14.85 -23.09
N LYS A 370 7.45 14.14 -24.21
CA LYS A 370 7.10 14.72 -25.52
C LYS A 370 5.59 14.79 -25.73
N GLY A 371 4.77 14.42 -24.73
CA GLY A 371 3.31 14.33 -24.87
C GLY A 371 2.86 13.26 -25.87
N ASN A 372 3.67 12.21 -26.07
CA ASN A 372 3.38 11.13 -26.99
C ASN A 372 2.84 9.90 -26.24
N ASP A 373 1.57 9.60 -26.49
CA ASP A 373 0.85 8.49 -25.85
C ASP A 373 0.84 7.21 -26.71
N GLY A 374 1.61 7.17 -27.80
CA GLY A 374 1.68 6.02 -28.72
C GLY A 374 2.14 4.70 -28.07
N TRP A 375 2.80 4.78 -26.91
CA TRP A 375 3.14 3.60 -26.10
C TRP A 375 1.89 2.95 -25.46
N PHE A 376 0.78 3.68 -25.32
CA PHE A 376 -0.41 3.27 -24.57
C PHE A 376 -1.63 2.94 -25.45
N VAL A 377 -1.78 3.60 -26.60
CA VAL A 377 -2.98 3.48 -27.46
C VAL A 377 -3.28 2.02 -27.81
N GLY A 378 -4.45 1.53 -27.39
CA GLY A 378 -4.92 0.17 -27.65
C GLY A 378 -4.15 -0.94 -26.92
N ARG A 379 -3.32 -0.58 -25.93
CA ARG A 379 -2.45 -1.54 -25.21
C ARG A 379 -3.01 -1.99 -23.87
N ALA A 380 -3.84 -1.18 -23.22
CA ALA A 380 -4.40 -1.50 -21.92
C ALA A 380 -5.37 -2.69 -21.98
N LYS A 381 -5.12 -3.71 -21.17
CA LYS A 381 -5.95 -4.92 -21.01
C LYS A 381 -6.56 -4.90 -19.61
N VAL A 382 -7.50 -3.98 -19.40
CA VAL A 382 -8.16 -3.75 -18.11
C VAL A 382 -9.64 -4.13 -18.24
N SER A 383 -10.13 -4.92 -17.29
CA SER A 383 -11.55 -5.25 -17.19
C SER A 383 -12.07 -4.99 -15.78
N GLU A 384 -13.29 -4.46 -15.68
CA GLU A 384 -13.97 -4.33 -14.40
C GLU A 384 -14.41 -5.71 -13.90
N VAL A 385 -14.23 -5.98 -12.60
CA VAL A 385 -14.70 -7.21 -11.97
C VAL A 385 -15.90 -6.91 -11.08
N SER A 386 -17.10 -7.21 -11.58
CA SER A 386 -18.33 -7.08 -10.78
C SER A 386 -18.39 -8.19 -9.72
N LEU A 387 -18.43 -7.77 -8.46
CA LEU A 387 -18.55 -8.66 -7.31
C LEU A 387 -19.84 -8.32 -6.55
N GLU A 388 -20.64 -9.36 -6.31
CA GLU A 388 -21.81 -9.29 -5.42
C GLU A 388 -21.45 -8.90 -3.98
#